data_AF-A0A4U1J2T1-F1
#
_entry.id   AF-A0A4U1J2T1-F1
#
_cell.length_a   1.000
_cell.length_b   1.000
_cell.length_c   1.000
_cell.angle_alpha   90.00
_cell.angle_beta   90.00
_cell.angle_gamma   90.00
#
_symmetry.space_group_name_H-M   'P 1'
#
loop_
_entity.id
_entity.type
_entity.pdbx_description
1 polymer ?
#
loop_
_entity_poly.entity_id
_entity_poly.type
_entity_poly.pdbx_seq_one_letter_code
_entity_poly.pdbx_strand_id
1 'polypeptide(L)'
;MKKAEIDALVHAHRGSARAVAFLHVLRQPALAPDDHTFLAEHAHELTSADLLRWRARTSSADRTPILAALAKLGTDKPAEFEHEVLNAPGLSFEDQEWEALADLVRGKVPPALQARIERKETRAPAPVVVFTPADEPVDLAAMFDLDEGSAPDASASKEGDGALFGGGALGDDLDLGFGDDDGDPLFADPFAGLTVDDAFEKVKTGTNGDERAMLLDWLAAQGVDAAQLMSVALASLHQGPVASPVVAWIGKRLVSKADWETNGAALFLALVQRRAFAELQEFVAQAAGASPELTEARLAAFGHVLLEVTQSAIKEKDEARAAATLAALSALDATDETRKKLGALKQALQEAQASAVLVTLLDLVEQRARTHGNNPTEGMIAAVHALSDALSS
;
A
#
# COMPACT_ATOMS: atom_id res chain seq x y z
N MET A 1 -1.21 -1.40 -26.04
CA MET A 1 -0.04 -2.28 -26.26
C MET A 1 -0.26 -3.14 -27.49
N LYS A 2 0.80 -3.77 -28.01
CA LYS A 2 0.71 -4.79 -29.06
C LYS A 2 0.50 -6.16 -28.45
N LYS A 3 -0.12 -7.08 -29.18
CA LYS A 3 -0.33 -8.47 -28.77
C LYS A 3 0.94 -9.16 -28.22
N ALA A 4 2.07 -9.01 -28.91
CA ALA A 4 3.34 -9.62 -28.46
C ALA A 4 3.80 -9.12 -27.08
N GLU A 5 3.55 -7.85 -26.76
CA GLU A 5 3.88 -7.27 -25.46
C GLU A 5 2.94 -7.81 -24.37
N ILE A 6 1.66 -7.98 -24.68
CA ILE A 6 0.66 -8.58 -23.80
C ILE A 6 1.04 -10.05 -23.52
N ASP A 7 1.33 -10.83 -24.56
CA ASP A 7 1.72 -12.24 -24.44
C ASP A 7 3.00 -12.40 -23.59
N ALA A 8 3.97 -11.50 -23.77
CA ALA A 8 5.20 -11.47 -22.97
C ALA A 8 4.93 -11.16 -21.49
N LEU A 9 3.99 -10.24 -21.20
CA LEU A 9 3.56 -9.97 -19.82
C LEU A 9 2.77 -11.15 -19.23
N VAL A 10 1.87 -11.78 -19.98
CA VAL A 10 1.15 -12.97 -19.53
C VAL A 10 2.15 -14.08 -19.16
N HIS A 11 3.21 -14.25 -19.95
CA HIS A 11 4.30 -15.16 -19.61
C HIS A 11 5.01 -14.75 -18.30
N ALA A 12 5.39 -13.48 -18.15
CA ALA A 12 6.05 -12.97 -16.94
C ALA A 12 5.19 -13.15 -15.67
N HIS A 13 3.87 -13.01 -15.83
CA HIS A 13 2.85 -13.20 -14.80
C HIS A 13 2.31 -14.63 -14.72
N ARG A 14 3.04 -15.62 -15.28
CA ARG A 14 2.72 -17.05 -15.19
C ARG A 14 1.29 -17.41 -15.62
N GLY A 15 0.74 -16.69 -16.59
CA GLY A 15 -0.60 -16.90 -17.11
C GLY A 15 -1.69 -16.06 -16.44
N SER A 16 -1.37 -15.23 -15.44
CA SER A 16 -2.35 -14.38 -14.73
C SER A 16 -2.83 -13.22 -15.60
N ALA A 17 -3.92 -13.42 -16.36
CA ALA A 17 -4.46 -12.37 -17.23
C ALA A 17 -5.00 -11.18 -16.44
N ARG A 18 -5.57 -11.43 -15.25
CA ARG A 18 -5.99 -10.37 -14.33
C ARG A 18 -4.83 -9.46 -13.92
N ALA A 19 -3.67 -10.03 -13.57
CA ALA A 19 -2.50 -9.23 -13.21
C ALA A 19 -2.04 -8.35 -14.38
N VAL A 20 -2.01 -8.91 -15.60
CA VAL A 20 -1.66 -8.16 -16.81
C VAL A 20 -2.67 -7.04 -17.08
N ALA A 21 -3.96 -7.33 -16.97
CA ALA A 21 -5.02 -6.35 -17.14
C ALA A 21 -4.87 -5.17 -16.17
N PHE A 22 -4.74 -5.46 -14.87
CA PHE A 22 -4.71 -4.44 -13.82
C PHE A 22 -3.39 -3.65 -13.79
N LEU A 23 -2.24 -4.34 -13.84
CA LEU A 23 -0.92 -3.74 -13.62
C LEU A 23 -0.34 -3.08 -14.88
N HIS A 24 -0.80 -3.48 -16.06
CA HIS A 24 -0.23 -3.03 -17.32
C HIS A 24 -1.27 -2.44 -18.26
N VAL A 25 -2.32 -3.17 -18.60
CA VAL A 25 -3.22 -2.76 -19.68
C VAL A 25 -4.06 -1.54 -19.27
N LEU A 26 -4.81 -1.66 -18.16
CA LEU A 26 -5.72 -0.63 -17.66
C LEU A 26 -5.03 0.60 -17.08
N ARG A 27 -3.69 0.58 -16.98
CA ARG A 27 -2.89 1.74 -16.58
C ARG A 27 -2.48 2.61 -17.78
N GLN A 28 -2.53 2.10 -19.01
CA GLN A 28 -2.17 2.86 -20.21
C GLN A 28 -3.09 4.07 -20.43
N PRO A 29 -2.55 5.25 -20.79
CA PRO A 29 -3.36 6.46 -20.98
C PRO A 29 -4.43 6.31 -22.08
N ALA A 30 -4.18 5.45 -23.07
CA ALA A 30 -5.13 5.06 -24.09
C ALA A 30 -5.03 3.55 -24.35
N LEU A 31 -6.17 2.91 -24.57
CA LEU A 31 -6.26 1.49 -24.91
C LEU A 31 -6.23 1.33 -26.43
N ALA A 32 -5.37 0.43 -26.91
CA ALA A 32 -5.27 0.04 -28.31
C ALA A 32 -6.19 -1.16 -28.62
N PRO A 33 -6.45 -1.49 -29.90
CA PRO A 33 -7.33 -2.60 -30.26
C PRO A 33 -6.92 -3.96 -29.65
N ASP A 34 -5.62 -4.25 -29.56
CA ASP A 34 -5.12 -5.49 -28.93
C ASP A 34 -5.41 -5.50 -27.41
N ASP A 35 -5.39 -4.34 -26.75
CA ASP A 35 -5.77 -4.22 -25.33
C ASP A 35 -7.24 -4.55 -25.12
N HIS A 36 -8.13 -4.01 -25.97
CA HIS A 36 -9.56 -4.31 -25.94
C HIS A 36 -9.85 -5.79 -26.20
N THR A 37 -9.13 -6.39 -27.15
CA THR A 37 -9.26 -7.81 -27.49
C THR A 37 -8.89 -8.67 -26.29
N PHE A 38 -7.72 -8.40 -25.68
CA PHE A 38 -7.26 -9.11 -24.48
C PHE A 38 -8.24 -8.97 -23.31
N LEU A 39 -8.71 -7.75 -23.01
CA LEU A 39 -9.66 -7.51 -21.92
C LEU A 39 -11.00 -8.20 -22.16
N ALA A 40 -11.46 -8.29 -23.41
CA ALA A 40 -12.69 -9.01 -23.76
C ALA A 40 -12.54 -10.53 -23.58
N GLU A 41 -11.43 -11.12 -24.03
CA GLU A 41 -11.13 -12.56 -23.88
C GLU A 41 -11.08 -12.97 -22.40
N HIS A 42 -10.52 -12.10 -21.54
CA HIS A 42 -10.32 -12.36 -20.12
C HIS A 42 -11.33 -11.64 -19.21
N ALA A 43 -12.43 -11.12 -19.74
CA ALA A 43 -13.39 -10.32 -18.98
C ALA A 43 -13.98 -11.06 -17.76
N HIS A 44 -14.02 -12.39 -17.81
CA HIS A 44 -14.49 -13.25 -16.74
C HIS A 44 -13.54 -13.36 -15.54
N GLU A 45 -12.27 -12.97 -15.70
CA GLU A 45 -11.26 -12.93 -14.64
C GLU A 45 -11.15 -11.54 -13.98
N LEU A 46 -11.81 -10.53 -14.56
CA LEU A 46 -11.73 -9.14 -14.12
C LEU A 46 -12.70 -8.87 -12.96
N THR A 47 -12.28 -7.99 -12.04
CA THR A 47 -13.19 -7.49 -10.98
C THR A 47 -14.15 -6.43 -11.50
N SER A 48 -15.18 -6.12 -10.73
CA SER A 48 -16.05 -4.96 -11.00
C SER A 48 -15.23 -3.67 -11.21
N ALA A 49 -14.24 -3.42 -10.35
CA ALA A 49 -13.36 -2.25 -10.44
C ALA A 49 -12.56 -2.23 -11.75
N ASP A 50 -12.06 -3.38 -12.20
CA ASP A 50 -11.35 -3.52 -13.47
C ASP A 50 -12.28 -3.22 -14.66
N LEU A 51 -13.49 -3.78 -14.65
CA LEU A 51 -14.51 -3.55 -15.69
C LEU A 51 -14.94 -2.08 -15.75
N LEU A 52 -15.11 -1.43 -14.61
CA LEU A 52 -15.45 -0.01 -14.54
C LEU A 52 -14.30 0.88 -15.01
N ARG A 53 -13.05 0.53 -14.67
CA ARG A 53 -11.86 1.23 -15.17
C ARG A 53 -11.71 1.05 -16.68
N TRP A 54 -11.98 -0.15 -17.20
CA TRP A 54 -12.01 -0.41 -18.64
C TRP A 54 -13.08 0.44 -19.32
N ARG A 55 -14.30 0.49 -18.77
CA ARG A 55 -15.40 1.32 -19.28
C ARG A 55 -15.00 2.80 -19.38
N ALA A 56 -14.41 3.33 -18.31
CA ALA A 56 -14.00 4.74 -18.25
C ALA A 56 -12.95 5.13 -19.32
N ARG A 57 -12.21 4.15 -19.85
CA ARG A 57 -11.17 4.35 -20.88
C ARG A 57 -11.60 3.93 -22.28
N THR A 58 -12.85 3.51 -22.45
CA THR A 58 -13.37 2.97 -23.71
C THR A 58 -14.40 3.92 -24.32
N SER A 59 -14.32 4.14 -25.63
CA SER A 59 -15.31 4.90 -26.39
C SER A 59 -16.68 4.23 -26.27
N SER A 60 -17.79 4.97 -26.28
CA SER A 60 -19.14 4.40 -26.12
C SER A 60 -19.46 3.31 -27.14
N ALA A 61 -18.91 3.40 -28.37
CA ALA A 61 -19.10 2.42 -29.44
C ALA A 61 -18.50 1.03 -29.13
N ASP A 62 -17.47 0.96 -28.29
CA ASP A 62 -16.70 -0.27 -28.04
C ASP A 62 -17.00 -0.90 -26.67
N ARG A 63 -18.04 -0.44 -25.96
CA ARG A 63 -18.36 -0.89 -24.60
C ARG A 63 -19.20 -2.17 -24.53
N THR A 64 -19.65 -2.72 -25.67
CA THR A 64 -20.50 -3.93 -25.70
C THR A 64 -19.90 -5.12 -24.92
N PRO A 65 -18.61 -5.47 -25.06
CA PRO A 65 -18.02 -6.56 -24.28
C PRO A 65 -18.03 -6.29 -22.76
N ILE A 66 -17.88 -5.02 -22.38
CA ILE A 66 -17.86 -4.58 -20.98
C ILE A 66 -19.25 -4.73 -20.36
N LEU A 67 -20.29 -4.30 -21.08
CA LEU A 67 -21.67 -4.45 -20.64
C LEU A 67 -22.07 -5.92 -20.53
N ALA A 68 -21.60 -6.78 -21.44
CA ALA A 68 -21.82 -8.22 -21.36
C ALA A 68 -21.17 -8.82 -20.09
N ALA A 69 -19.95 -8.41 -19.75
CA ALA A 69 -19.27 -8.85 -18.53
C ALA A 69 -19.96 -8.34 -17.25
N LEU A 70 -20.37 -7.07 -17.24
CA LEU A 70 -21.14 -6.48 -16.13
C LEU A 70 -22.51 -7.15 -15.95
N ALA A 71 -23.21 -7.46 -17.04
CA ALA A 71 -24.48 -8.19 -16.98
C ALA A 71 -24.29 -9.62 -16.45
N LYS A 72 -23.19 -10.27 -16.82
CA LYS A 72 -22.83 -11.59 -16.27
C LYS A 72 -22.55 -11.48 -14.77
N LEU A 73 -21.80 -10.47 -14.31
CA LEU A 73 -21.61 -10.22 -12.87
C LEU A 73 -22.95 -10.00 -12.15
N GLY A 74 -23.87 -9.23 -12.73
CA GLY A 74 -25.22 -9.04 -12.18
C GLY A 74 -26.03 -10.32 -12.07
N THR A 75 -25.85 -11.24 -13.02
CA THR A 75 -26.51 -12.55 -13.04
C THR A 75 -25.91 -13.50 -12.02
N ASP A 76 -24.57 -13.61 -11.99
CA ASP A 76 -23.85 -14.57 -11.15
C ASP A 76 -23.82 -14.12 -9.68
N LYS A 77 -23.70 -12.81 -9.44
CA LYS A 77 -23.53 -12.19 -8.12
C LYS A 77 -24.29 -10.86 -8.00
N PRO A 78 -25.63 -10.89 -7.91
CA PRO A 78 -26.46 -9.69 -7.93
C PRO A 78 -26.16 -8.68 -6.82
N ALA A 79 -25.82 -9.16 -5.60
CA ALA A 79 -25.48 -8.29 -4.48
C ALA A 79 -24.14 -7.55 -4.69
N GLU A 80 -23.13 -8.24 -5.25
CA GLU A 80 -21.82 -7.65 -5.60
C GLU A 80 -22.01 -6.62 -6.71
N PHE A 81 -22.77 -6.94 -7.75
CA PHE A 81 -23.11 -6.00 -8.82
C PHE A 81 -23.84 -4.76 -8.29
N GLU A 82 -24.83 -4.94 -7.43
CA GLU A 82 -25.55 -3.79 -6.86
C GLU A 82 -24.62 -2.89 -6.02
N HIS A 83 -23.79 -3.50 -5.17
CA HIS A 83 -22.90 -2.78 -4.28
C HIS A 83 -21.72 -2.11 -5.02
N GLU A 84 -21.06 -2.84 -5.91
CA GLU A 84 -19.80 -2.40 -6.53
C GLU A 84 -20.01 -1.68 -7.87
N VAL A 85 -21.13 -1.92 -8.57
CA VAL A 85 -21.42 -1.30 -9.86
C VAL A 85 -22.50 -0.22 -9.71
N LEU A 86 -23.71 -0.57 -9.26
CA LEU A 86 -24.81 0.41 -9.24
C LEU A 86 -24.67 1.47 -8.15
N ASN A 87 -23.97 1.16 -7.06
CA ASN A 87 -23.69 2.09 -5.96
C ASN A 87 -22.31 2.75 -6.07
N ALA A 88 -21.54 2.48 -7.12
CA ALA A 88 -20.22 3.08 -7.31
C ALA A 88 -20.31 4.62 -7.37
N PRO A 89 -19.55 5.35 -6.54
CA PRO A 89 -19.61 6.81 -6.51
C PRO A 89 -19.11 7.41 -7.82
N GLY A 90 -19.88 8.34 -8.39
CA GLY A 90 -19.52 9.04 -9.63
C GLY A 90 -19.70 8.21 -10.90
N LEU A 91 -20.17 6.96 -10.79
CA LEU A 91 -20.49 6.15 -11.96
C LEU A 91 -21.89 6.51 -12.48
N SER A 92 -21.98 6.83 -13.77
CA SER A 92 -23.23 6.93 -14.51
C SER A 92 -23.11 6.17 -15.83
N PHE A 93 -24.16 5.42 -16.18
CA PHE A 93 -24.31 4.81 -17.49
C PHE A 93 -25.05 5.79 -18.42
N GLU A 94 -24.66 5.78 -19.69
CA GLU A 94 -25.37 6.47 -20.76
C GLU A 94 -26.70 5.76 -21.04
N ASP A 95 -27.67 6.46 -21.63
CA ASP A 95 -28.99 5.90 -21.89
C ASP A 95 -28.94 4.61 -22.71
N GLN A 96 -28.07 4.56 -23.72
CA GLN A 96 -27.88 3.38 -24.57
C GLN A 96 -27.26 2.20 -23.80
N GLU A 97 -26.39 2.48 -22.81
CA GLU A 97 -25.77 1.44 -21.99
C GLU A 97 -26.78 0.88 -20.99
N TRP A 98 -27.63 1.72 -20.42
CA TRP A 98 -28.73 1.29 -19.57
C TRP A 98 -29.69 0.37 -20.31
N GLU A 99 -30.08 0.73 -21.53
CA GLU A 99 -30.94 -0.08 -22.39
C GLU A 99 -30.29 -1.43 -22.70
N ALA A 100 -29.03 -1.42 -23.15
CA ALA A 100 -28.29 -2.65 -23.43
C ALA A 100 -28.12 -3.53 -22.19
N LEU A 101 -27.82 -2.95 -21.03
CA LEU A 101 -27.71 -3.68 -19.77
C LEU A 101 -29.05 -4.29 -19.35
N ALA A 102 -30.15 -3.53 -19.44
CA ALA A 102 -31.50 -3.98 -19.13
C ALA A 102 -31.91 -5.17 -20.02
N ASP A 103 -31.56 -5.13 -21.31
CA ASP A 103 -31.79 -6.23 -22.25
C ASP A 103 -30.95 -7.46 -21.90
N LEU A 104 -29.67 -7.29 -21.56
CA LEU A 104 -28.75 -8.39 -21.25
C LEU A 104 -29.15 -9.14 -19.96
N VAL A 105 -29.64 -8.42 -18.95
CA VAL A 105 -30.03 -8.96 -17.63
C VAL A 105 -31.51 -9.35 -17.53
N ARG A 106 -32.33 -9.06 -18.56
CA ARG A 106 -33.78 -9.30 -18.56
C ARG A 106 -34.11 -10.75 -18.17
N GLY A 107 -34.82 -10.90 -17.05
CA GLY A 107 -35.26 -12.19 -16.53
C GLY A 107 -34.16 -13.07 -15.93
N LYS A 108 -32.92 -12.56 -15.80
CA LYS A 108 -31.76 -13.28 -15.23
C LYS A 108 -31.36 -12.79 -13.84
N VAL A 109 -31.80 -11.59 -13.46
CA VAL A 109 -31.49 -10.96 -12.16
C VAL A 109 -32.75 -10.86 -11.30
N PRO A 110 -32.61 -10.69 -9.95
CA PRO A 110 -33.75 -10.49 -9.08
C PRO A 110 -34.66 -9.33 -9.55
N PRO A 111 -36.01 -9.45 -9.46
CA PRO A 111 -36.93 -8.44 -9.99
C PRO A 111 -36.70 -7.02 -9.46
N ALA A 112 -36.27 -6.88 -8.20
CA ALA A 112 -35.93 -5.59 -7.61
C ALA A 112 -34.72 -4.94 -8.32
N LEU A 113 -33.70 -5.73 -8.65
CA LEU A 113 -32.51 -5.26 -9.36
C LEU A 113 -32.85 -4.92 -10.83
N GLN A 114 -33.66 -5.75 -11.49
CA GLN A 114 -34.16 -5.47 -12.86
C GLN A 114 -34.91 -4.14 -12.91
N ALA A 115 -35.88 -3.93 -12.02
CA ALA A 115 -36.67 -2.69 -11.98
C ALA A 115 -35.77 -1.46 -11.75
N ARG A 116 -34.74 -1.60 -10.91
CA ARG A 116 -33.76 -0.55 -10.66
C ARG A 116 -32.94 -0.20 -11.91
N ILE A 117 -32.49 -1.20 -12.66
CA ILE A 117 -31.77 -1.02 -13.94
C ILE A 117 -32.69 -0.33 -14.97
N GLU A 118 -33.95 -0.75 -15.07
CA GLU A 118 -34.93 -0.15 -15.99
C GLU A 118 -35.28 1.31 -15.64
N ARG A 119 -35.29 1.66 -14.34
CA ARG A 119 -35.44 3.05 -13.88
C ARG A 119 -34.15 3.87 -13.99
N LYS A 120 -33.04 3.28 -14.43
CA LYS A 120 -31.72 3.93 -14.58
C LYS A 120 -31.20 4.51 -13.25
N GLU A 121 -31.50 3.83 -12.14
CA GLU A 121 -31.20 4.30 -10.79
C GLU A 121 -29.79 3.89 -10.34
N THR A 122 -28.83 4.81 -10.49
CA THR A 122 -27.58 4.75 -9.71
C THR A 122 -27.86 5.17 -8.26
N ARG A 123 -27.06 4.65 -7.31
CA ARG A 123 -27.04 4.96 -5.86
C ARG A 123 -28.34 5.58 -5.31
N ALA A 124 -29.10 4.82 -4.51
CA ALA A 124 -30.19 5.40 -3.73
C ALA A 124 -29.69 6.68 -3.04
N PRO A 125 -30.42 7.82 -3.12
CA PRO A 125 -29.96 9.07 -2.54
C PRO A 125 -29.55 8.77 -1.11
N ALA A 126 -28.31 9.13 -0.75
CA ALA A 126 -27.87 9.00 0.63
C ALA A 126 -28.98 9.60 1.49
N PRO A 127 -29.47 8.91 2.54
CA PRO A 127 -30.44 9.52 3.43
C PRO A 127 -29.84 10.87 3.78
N VAL A 128 -30.56 11.93 3.45
CA VAL A 128 -30.17 13.27 3.88
C VAL A 128 -30.23 13.16 5.38
N VAL A 129 -29.08 12.93 6.03
CA VAL A 129 -28.92 13.20 7.43
C VAL A 129 -29.02 14.70 7.48
N VAL A 130 -30.26 15.19 7.51
CA VAL A 130 -30.55 16.53 7.94
C VAL A 130 -30.06 16.50 9.38
N PHE A 131 -28.82 16.93 9.58
CA PHE A 131 -28.46 17.54 10.84
C PHE A 131 -29.39 18.74 10.95
N THR A 132 -30.60 18.51 11.47
CA THR A 132 -31.30 19.56 12.18
C THR A 132 -30.29 20.02 13.22
N PRO A 133 -29.86 21.30 13.21
CA PRO A 133 -29.11 21.82 14.33
C PRO A 133 -30.03 21.64 15.53
N ALA A 134 -29.80 20.60 16.32
CA ALA A 134 -30.36 20.55 17.65
C ALA A 134 -29.68 21.71 18.36
N ASP A 135 -30.48 22.68 18.80
CA ASP A 135 -30.10 23.86 19.58
C ASP A 135 -29.50 23.50 20.96
N GLU A 136 -28.99 22.30 21.14
CA GLU A 136 -28.34 21.86 22.37
C GLU A 136 -26.95 21.33 22.04
N PRO A 137 -25.88 21.99 22.54
CA PRO A 137 -24.55 21.43 22.45
C PRO A 137 -24.57 20.08 23.16
N VAL A 138 -24.21 19.02 22.44
CA VAL A 138 -23.94 17.73 23.05
C VAL A 138 -22.78 17.94 24.02
N ASP A 139 -23.09 17.96 25.32
CA ASP A 139 -22.09 18.06 26.36
C ASP A 139 -21.33 16.74 26.45
N LEU A 140 -20.25 16.66 25.68
CA LEU A 140 -19.35 15.51 25.66
C LEU A 140 -18.71 15.25 27.02
N ALA A 141 -18.72 16.21 27.97
CA ALA A 141 -18.23 15.96 29.33
C ALA A 141 -19.20 15.08 30.15
N ALA A 142 -20.51 15.21 29.92
CA ALA A 142 -21.51 14.38 30.61
C ALA A 142 -21.54 12.91 30.13
N MET A 143 -20.96 12.59 28.97
CA MET A 143 -20.85 11.20 28.47
C MET A 143 -19.69 10.41 29.09
N PHE A 144 -18.75 11.07 29.78
CA PHE A 144 -17.58 10.43 30.41
C PHE A 144 -17.58 10.52 31.93
N ASP A 145 -18.64 11.03 32.56
CA ASP A 145 -18.79 10.98 34.02
C ASP A 145 -19.12 9.53 34.45
N LEU A 146 -18.05 8.78 34.67
CA LEU A 146 -18.06 7.51 35.39
C LEU A 146 -18.39 7.82 36.86
N ASP A 147 -19.64 7.54 37.20
CA ASP A 147 -20.26 7.58 38.52
C ASP A 147 -19.38 6.90 39.59
N GLU A 148 -18.55 7.68 40.30
CA GLU A 148 -17.89 7.26 41.55
C GLU A 148 -18.92 7.28 42.69
N GLY A 149 -19.51 6.10 42.93
CA GLY A 149 -19.79 5.58 44.27
C GLY A 149 -20.48 6.50 45.28
N SER A 150 -21.82 6.52 45.24
CA SER A 150 -22.63 6.85 46.42
C SER A 150 -22.35 5.89 47.59
N ALA A 151 -21.99 6.43 48.75
CA ALA A 151 -22.16 5.80 50.07
C ALA A 151 -23.18 6.60 50.90
N PRO A 152 -24.01 5.95 51.73
CA PRO A 152 -25.27 6.51 52.21
C PRO A 152 -25.16 7.36 53.48
N ASP A 153 -26.13 8.27 53.57
CA ASP A 153 -26.61 9.13 54.67
C ASP A 153 -26.20 8.80 56.12
N ALA A 154 -25.78 9.85 56.83
CA ALA A 154 -26.12 10.06 58.24
C ALA A 154 -26.41 11.54 58.51
N SER A 155 -27.55 11.79 59.15
CA SER A 155 -28.22 13.09 59.25
C SER A 155 -27.72 14.01 60.38
N ALA A 156 -27.98 15.31 60.16
CA ALA A 156 -28.33 16.37 61.12
C ALA A 156 -27.25 16.97 62.05
N SER A 157 -26.96 18.28 61.90
CA SER A 157 -27.69 19.37 62.58
C SER A 157 -27.05 20.78 62.39
N LYS A 158 -27.95 21.73 62.06
CA LYS A 158 -28.07 23.16 62.44
C LYS A 158 -26.88 24.15 62.59
N GLU A 159 -27.11 25.29 61.93
CA GLU A 159 -26.98 26.71 62.35
C GLU A 159 -25.59 27.36 62.49
N GLY A 160 -25.44 28.51 61.81
CA GLY A 160 -24.84 29.70 62.41
C GLY A 160 -23.61 30.30 61.72
N ASP A 161 -23.88 31.21 60.79
CA ASP A 161 -23.42 32.62 60.78
C ASP A 161 -21.92 32.99 61.01
N GLY A 162 -21.45 33.92 60.16
CA GLY A 162 -20.56 35.00 60.62
C GLY A 162 -19.05 34.85 60.46
N ALA A 163 -18.54 35.41 59.35
CA ALA A 163 -17.47 36.41 59.30
C ALA A 163 -15.99 36.10 59.69
N LEU A 164 -15.13 36.79 58.93
CA LEU A 164 -13.90 37.48 59.37
C LEU A 164 -12.61 36.67 59.57
N PHE A 165 -11.63 36.99 58.71
CA PHE A 165 -10.17 37.06 58.92
C PHE A 165 -9.51 36.13 59.96
N GLY A 166 -8.55 35.32 59.49
CA GLY A 166 -7.50 34.79 60.36
C GLY A 166 -6.61 33.78 59.66
N GLY A 167 -5.42 34.22 59.24
CA GLY A 167 -4.34 33.31 58.89
C GLY A 167 -3.91 32.49 60.10
N GLY A 168 -3.55 31.24 59.84
CA GLY A 168 -3.03 30.33 60.87
C GLY A 168 -2.53 29.05 60.23
N ALA A 169 -1.21 28.96 60.10
CA ALA A 169 -0.49 27.75 59.78
C ALA A 169 -0.62 26.74 60.93
N LEU A 170 -1.09 25.53 60.61
CA LEU A 170 -0.83 24.26 61.27
C LEU A 170 -1.00 23.23 60.13
N GLY A 171 0.04 22.53 59.71
CA GLY A 171 0.69 21.50 60.52
C GLY A 171 0.02 20.19 60.11
N ASP A 172 0.69 19.37 59.29
CA ASP A 172 1.52 18.29 59.84
C ASP A 172 0.59 17.15 60.28
N ASP A 173 0.17 16.30 59.33
CA ASP A 173 -0.42 14.95 59.57
C ASP A 173 -0.92 14.29 58.26
N LEU A 174 -0.12 14.31 57.19
CA LEU A 174 -0.18 13.29 56.15
C LEU A 174 1.24 12.78 55.92
N ASP A 175 1.70 12.01 56.90
CA ASP A 175 2.80 11.05 56.78
C ASP A 175 2.39 9.92 55.81
N LEU A 176 2.16 10.30 54.54
CA LEU A 176 2.26 9.38 53.43
C LEU A 176 3.75 9.17 53.24
N GLY A 177 4.28 8.19 53.96
CA GLY A 177 5.60 7.66 53.72
C GLY A 177 5.72 7.25 52.26
N PHE A 178 6.22 8.17 51.44
CA PHE A 178 6.96 7.87 50.22
C PHE A 178 8.22 7.15 50.69
N GLY A 179 8.03 5.87 51.03
CA GLY A 179 9.13 4.93 51.16
C GLY A 179 9.96 5.01 49.90
N ASP A 180 11.27 4.92 50.09
CA ASP A 180 12.29 4.93 49.05
C ASP A 180 11.74 4.33 47.75
N ASP A 181 11.79 5.17 46.71
CA ASP A 181 11.43 4.92 45.32
C ASP A 181 12.36 3.84 44.73
N ASP A 182 12.27 2.64 45.28
CA ASP A 182 12.74 1.40 44.69
C ASP A 182 11.78 1.11 43.53
N GLY A 183 12.08 1.75 42.40
CA GLY A 183 11.25 1.87 41.21
C GLY A 183 10.40 0.64 40.90
N ASP A 184 9.12 0.91 40.66
CA ASP A 184 8.09 -0.05 40.29
C ASP A 184 8.63 -1.02 39.21
N PRO A 185 8.79 -2.33 39.49
CA PRO A 185 9.50 -3.28 38.62
C PRO A 185 8.82 -3.50 37.26
N LEU A 186 7.65 -2.92 37.05
CA LEU A 186 6.94 -2.88 35.77
C LEU A 186 7.57 -1.91 34.74
N PHE A 187 8.48 -1.02 35.16
CA PHE A 187 9.19 -0.09 34.28
C PHE A 187 10.71 -0.30 34.23
N ALA A 188 11.20 -1.46 34.68
CA ALA A 188 12.61 -1.81 34.53
C ALA A 188 13.01 -1.70 33.05
N ASP A 189 14.09 -0.96 32.75
CA ASP A 189 14.63 -0.82 31.39
C ASP A 189 14.83 -2.23 30.80
N PRO A 190 14.10 -2.60 29.73
CA PRO A 190 14.19 -3.93 29.14
C PRO A 190 15.60 -4.27 28.62
N PHE A 191 16.48 -3.28 28.53
CA PHE A 191 17.85 -3.40 28.08
C PHE A 191 18.88 -3.17 29.21
N ALA A 192 18.46 -3.17 30.48
CA ALA A 192 19.36 -3.04 31.62
C ALA A 192 20.47 -4.12 31.59
N GLY A 193 21.73 -3.68 31.66
CA GLY A 193 22.90 -4.57 31.62
C GLY A 193 23.29 -5.05 30.22
N LEU A 194 22.61 -4.62 29.16
CA LEU A 194 22.97 -4.93 27.79
C LEU A 194 24.16 -4.06 27.33
N THR A 195 25.21 -4.69 26.79
CA THR A 195 26.31 -3.94 26.19
C THR A 195 25.98 -3.51 24.77
N VAL A 196 26.67 -2.50 24.24
CA VAL A 196 26.51 -2.04 22.85
C VAL A 196 26.80 -3.18 21.85
N ASP A 197 27.82 -3.99 22.11
CA ASP A 197 28.18 -5.12 21.26
C ASP A 197 27.12 -6.23 21.30
N ASP A 198 26.61 -6.57 22.49
CA ASP A 198 25.53 -7.55 22.62
C ASP A 198 24.24 -7.08 21.93
N ALA A 199 23.93 -5.78 22.03
CA ALA A 199 22.80 -5.17 21.33
C ALA A 199 22.98 -5.27 19.80
N PHE A 200 24.17 -5.01 19.26
CA PHE A 200 24.44 -5.17 17.83
C PHE A 200 24.27 -6.60 17.36
N GLU A 201 24.78 -7.58 18.10
CA GLU A 201 24.61 -8.99 17.75
C GLU A 201 23.13 -9.40 17.82
N LYS A 202 22.39 -8.96 18.84
CA LYS A 202 20.94 -9.17 18.91
C LYS A 202 20.18 -8.53 17.76
N VAL A 203 20.57 -7.33 17.31
CA VAL A 203 19.94 -6.69 16.13
C VAL A 203 20.16 -7.53 14.87
N LYS A 204 21.35 -8.12 14.70
CA LYS A 204 21.69 -8.94 13.53
C LYS A 204 21.00 -10.30 13.53
N THR A 205 21.05 -11.01 14.67
CA THR A 205 20.65 -12.42 14.74
C THR A 205 19.25 -12.63 15.31
N GLY A 206 18.65 -11.59 15.89
CA GLY A 206 17.33 -11.66 16.52
C GLY A 206 16.22 -12.02 15.53
N THR A 207 15.25 -12.80 16.00
CA THR A 207 14.07 -13.17 15.21
C THR A 207 12.89 -12.24 15.44
N ASN A 208 12.85 -11.53 16.58
CA ASN A 208 11.79 -10.59 16.91
C ASN A 208 12.06 -9.21 16.28
N GLY A 209 11.18 -8.78 15.37
CA GLY A 209 11.27 -7.50 14.70
C GLY A 209 11.16 -6.29 15.61
N ASP A 210 10.23 -6.33 16.56
CA ASP A 210 9.97 -5.22 17.50
C ASP A 210 11.17 -5.02 18.42
N GLU A 211 11.70 -6.11 18.98
CA GLU A 211 12.90 -6.07 19.80
C GLU A 211 14.09 -5.48 19.02
N ARG A 212 14.28 -5.89 17.76
CA ARG A 212 15.35 -5.36 16.90
C ARG A 212 15.19 -3.87 16.63
N ALA A 213 13.97 -3.40 16.35
CA ALA A 213 13.70 -1.97 16.15
C ALA A 213 13.93 -1.17 17.45
N MET A 214 13.47 -1.68 18.59
CA MET A 214 13.70 -1.06 19.90
C MET A 214 15.19 -1.00 20.25
N LEU A 215 15.96 -2.05 19.94
CA LEU A 215 17.42 -2.06 20.14
C LEU A 215 18.12 -1.05 19.24
N LEU A 216 17.66 -0.84 18.00
CA LEU A 216 18.19 0.21 17.12
C LEU A 216 17.92 1.61 17.67
N ASP A 217 16.74 1.86 18.24
CA ASP A 217 16.43 3.12 18.91
C ASP A 217 17.23 3.31 20.21
N TRP A 218 17.40 2.23 20.99
CA TRP A 218 18.24 2.25 22.19
C TRP A 218 19.70 2.55 21.84
N LEU A 219 20.27 1.90 20.83
CA LEU A 219 21.63 2.16 20.36
C LEU A 219 21.80 3.61 19.85
N ALA A 220 20.80 4.16 19.16
CA ALA A 220 20.80 5.57 18.75
C ALA A 220 20.83 6.51 19.98
N ALA A 221 20.10 6.19 21.04
CA ALA A 221 20.12 6.95 22.29
C ALA A 221 21.48 6.87 23.02
N GLN A 222 22.24 5.77 22.82
CA GLN A 222 23.62 5.65 23.31
C GLN A 222 24.65 6.45 22.48
N GLY A 223 24.21 7.20 21.47
CA GLY A 223 25.10 8.03 20.65
C GLY A 223 25.89 7.26 19.59
N VAL A 224 25.46 6.05 19.25
CA VAL A 224 26.04 5.27 18.14
C VAL A 224 25.83 6.01 16.82
N ASP A 225 26.85 5.95 15.95
CA ASP A 225 26.82 6.60 14.64
C ASP A 225 25.65 6.12 13.76
N ALA A 226 24.96 7.07 13.12
CA ALA A 226 23.77 6.79 12.32
C ALA A 226 24.06 5.91 11.10
N ALA A 227 25.22 6.06 10.45
CA ALA A 227 25.59 5.24 9.30
C ALA A 227 25.89 3.80 9.73
N GLN A 228 26.52 3.61 10.89
CA GLN A 228 26.71 2.29 11.48
C GLN A 228 25.36 1.62 11.81
N LEU A 229 24.42 2.33 12.42
CA LEU A 229 23.08 1.81 12.72
C LEU A 229 22.33 1.42 11.44
N MET A 230 22.37 2.27 10.42
CA MET A 230 21.74 1.99 9.12
C MET A 230 22.35 0.74 8.47
N SER A 231 23.68 0.62 8.47
CA SER A 231 24.39 -0.55 7.93
C SER A 231 23.97 -1.85 8.65
N VAL A 232 23.88 -1.82 9.98
CA VAL A 232 23.46 -2.99 10.76
C VAL A 232 21.98 -3.31 10.52
N ALA A 233 21.11 -2.30 10.48
CA ALA A 233 19.69 -2.50 10.20
C ALA A 233 19.50 -3.16 8.81
N LEU A 234 20.17 -2.67 7.77
CA LEU A 234 20.14 -3.27 6.44
C LEU A 234 20.71 -4.69 6.42
N ALA A 235 21.87 -4.93 7.04
CA ALA A 235 22.48 -6.26 7.13
C ALA A 235 21.54 -7.26 7.84
N SER A 236 20.83 -6.80 8.86
CA SER A 236 19.90 -7.63 9.61
C SER A 236 18.66 -8.04 8.80
N LEU A 237 18.25 -7.26 7.79
CA LEU A 237 17.20 -7.66 6.84
C LEU A 237 17.65 -8.78 5.90
N HIS A 238 18.95 -8.83 5.58
CA HIS A 238 19.53 -9.90 4.75
C HIS A 238 19.70 -11.22 5.53
N GLN A 239 20.12 -11.14 6.79
CA GLN A 239 20.50 -12.32 7.59
C GLN A 239 19.34 -12.93 8.36
N GLY A 240 18.38 -12.11 8.82
CA GLY A 240 17.24 -12.53 9.65
C GLY A 240 15.93 -12.67 8.88
N PRO A 241 14.81 -12.90 9.61
CA PRO A 241 13.49 -12.63 9.06
C PRO A 241 13.38 -11.13 8.74
N VAL A 242 12.77 -10.82 7.59
CA VAL A 242 12.37 -9.44 7.29
C VAL A 242 11.23 -9.11 8.23
N ALA A 243 11.33 -7.97 8.90
CA ALA A 243 10.35 -7.56 9.90
C ALA A 243 9.91 -6.12 9.66
N SER A 244 8.59 -5.91 9.55
CA SER A 244 7.98 -4.59 9.35
C SER A 244 8.50 -3.51 10.32
N PRO A 245 8.71 -3.77 11.62
CA PRO A 245 9.24 -2.75 12.53
C PRO A 245 10.63 -2.23 12.14
N VAL A 246 11.51 -3.10 11.66
CA VAL A 246 12.87 -2.72 11.20
C VAL A 246 12.80 -1.94 9.89
N VAL A 247 11.92 -2.35 8.96
CA VAL A 247 11.68 -1.62 7.70
C VAL A 247 11.13 -0.22 7.98
N ALA A 248 10.16 -0.11 8.89
CA ALA A 248 9.60 1.17 9.33
C ALA A 248 10.65 2.04 10.03
N TRP A 249 11.52 1.44 10.87
CA TRP A 249 12.63 2.15 11.50
C TRP A 249 13.58 2.74 10.46
N ILE A 250 14.00 1.96 9.46
CA ILE A 250 14.84 2.44 8.35
C ILE A 250 14.11 3.56 7.59
N GLY A 251 12.83 3.37 7.27
CA GLY A 251 12.02 4.36 6.55
C GLY A 251 11.96 5.72 7.22
N LYS A 252 11.84 5.76 8.56
CA LYS A 252 11.87 7.00 9.36
C LYS A 252 13.20 7.74 9.29
N ARG A 253 14.30 7.06 8.91
CA ARG A 253 15.63 7.65 8.77
C ARG A 253 15.94 8.10 7.35
N LEU A 254 15.18 7.65 6.35
CA LEU A 254 15.33 8.07 4.94
C LEU A 254 14.54 9.37 4.67
N VAL A 255 14.94 10.46 5.33
CA VAL A 255 14.22 11.74 5.34
C VAL A 255 14.70 12.72 4.27
N SER A 256 15.88 12.49 3.69
CA SER A 256 16.46 13.33 2.63
C SER A 256 16.75 12.53 1.36
N LYS A 257 16.88 13.25 0.23
CA LYS A 257 17.31 12.66 -1.05
C LYS A 257 18.66 11.93 -0.93
N ALA A 258 19.61 12.50 -0.20
CA ALA A 258 20.94 11.90 0.00
C ALA A 258 20.86 10.57 0.77
N ASP A 259 19.96 10.46 1.76
CA ASP A 259 19.74 9.21 2.48
C ASP A 259 19.21 8.11 1.55
N TRP A 260 18.28 8.47 0.66
CA TRP A 260 17.74 7.56 -0.36
C TRP A 260 18.77 7.13 -1.39
N GLU A 261 19.59 8.06 -1.88
CA GLU A 261 20.68 7.75 -2.81
C GLU A 261 21.72 6.81 -2.19
N THR A 262 21.99 6.96 -0.89
CA THR A 262 22.99 6.16 -0.18
C THR A 262 22.45 4.78 0.24
N ASN A 263 21.23 4.73 0.78
CA ASN A 263 20.72 3.54 1.48
C ASN A 263 19.48 2.92 0.84
N GLY A 264 18.75 3.66 0.00
CA GLY A 264 17.46 3.23 -0.55
C GLY A 264 17.56 1.99 -1.43
N ALA A 265 18.61 1.89 -2.26
CA ALA A 265 18.83 0.72 -3.11
C ALA A 265 19.11 -0.54 -2.28
N ALA A 266 19.91 -0.43 -1.21
CA ALA A 266 20.20 -1.57 -0.33
C ALA A 266 18.92 -2.07 0.36
N LEU A 267 18.05 -1.17 0.82
CA LEU A 267 16.76 -1.53 1.40
C LEU A 267 15.87 -2.28 0.40
N PHE A 268 15.64 -1.71 -0.78
CA PHE A 268 14.82 -2.34 -1.81
C PHE A 268 15.40 -3.70 -2.24
N LEU A 269 16.73 -3.79 -2.38
CA LEU A 269 17.40 -5.04 -2.74
C LEU A 269 17.19 -6.11 -1.67
N ALA A 270 17.34 -5.77 -0.39
CA ALA A 270 17.08 -6.69 0.71
C ALA A 270 15.64 -7.24 0.66
N LEU A 271 14.64 -6.35 0.49
CA LEU A 271 13.24 -6.75 0.44
C LEU A 271 12.92 -7.63 -0.78
N VAL A 272 13.43 -7.27 -1.97
CA VAL A 272 13.21 -8.02 -3.21
C VAL A 272 13.89 -9.40 -3.16
N GLN A 273 15.14 -9.47 -2.70
CA GLN A 273 15.88 -10.74 -2.59
C GLN A 273 15.23 -11.69 -1.60
N ARG A 274 14.67 -11.17 -0.50
CA ARG A 274 13.97 -11.95 0.52
C ARG A 274 12.51 -12.22 0.19
N ARG A 275 12.01 -11.71 -0.95
CA ARG A 275 10.59 -11.78 -1.38
C ARG A 275 9.62 -11.24 -0.32
N ALA A 276 10.06 -10.22 0.44
CA ALA A 276 9.28 -9.57 1.48
C ALA A 276 8.33 -8.53 0.87
N PHE A 277 7.40 -9.00 0.04
CA PHE A 277 6.55 -8.14 -0.77
C PHE A 277 5.45 -7.44 0.03
N ALA A 278 5.02 -8.02 1.17
CA ALA A 278 4.06 -7.38 2.05
C ALA A 278 4.67 -6.13 2.71
N GLU A 279 5.88 -6.26 3.23
CA GLU A 279 6.66 -5.18 3.83
C GLU A 279 7.03 -4.13 2.79
N LEU A 280 7.40 -4.56 1.59
CA LEU A 280 7.68 -3.67 0.48
C LEU A 280 6.43 -2.87 0.06
N GLN A 281 5.26 -3.51 0.01
CA GLN A 281 4.00 -2.84 -0.32
C GLN A 281 3.61 -1.82 0.77
N GLU A 282 3.70 -2.22 2.04
CA GLU A 282 3.45 -1.32 3.17
C GLU A 282 4.39 -0.11 3.12
N PHE A 283 5.68 -0.35 2.88
CA PHE A 283 6.70 0.69 2.80
C PHE A 283 6.43 1.71 1.68
N VAL A 284 6.05 1.23 0.49
CA VAL A 284 5.67 2.11 -0.62
C VAL A 284 4.36 2.85 -0.34
N ALA A 285 3.41 2.24 0.39
CA ALA A 285 2.14 2.88 0.74
C ALA A 285 2.31 3.98 1.80
N GLN A 286 3.14 3.75 2.83
CA GLN A 286 3.48 4.76 3.85
C GLN A 286 4.15 5.99 3.26
N ALA A 287 4.76 5.83 2.09
CA ALA A 287 5.41 6.89 1.34
C ALA A 287 4.44 7.82 0.58
N ALA A 288 3.12 7.53 0.57
CA ALA A 288 2.12 8.37 -0.09
C ALA A 288 2.05 9.77 0.55
N GLY A 289 2.11 10.81 -0.30
CA GLY A 289 2.10 12.21 0.16
C GLY A 289 3.47 12.77 0.56
N ALA A 290 4.56 12.02 0.36
CA ALA A 290 5.91 12.57 0.50
C ALA A 290 6.18 13.68 -0.53
N SER A 291 7.24 14.46 -0.27
CA SER A 291 7.65 15.49 -1.21
C SER A 291 7.97 14.88 -2.60
N PRO A 292 7.77 15.63 -3.70
CA PRO A 292 8.10 15.16 -5.04
C PRO A 292 9.57 14.70 -5.15
N GLU A 293 10.49 15.40 -4.50
CA GLU A 293 11.92 15.08 -4.48
C GLU A 293 12.21 13.72 -3.83
N LEU A 294 11.60 13.43 -2.67
CA LEU A 294 11.75 12.13 -2.02
C LEU A 294 11.10 11.01 -2.82
N THR A 295 9.98 11.30 -3.47
CA THR A 295 9.29 10.33 -4.33
C THR A 295 10.14 9.98 -5.55
N GLU A 296 10.81 10.95 -6.16
CA GLU A 296 11.75 10.72 -7.26
C GLU A 296 12.97 9.92 -6.81
N ALA A 297 13.56 10.24 -5.65
CA ALA A 297 14.70 9.51 -5.10
C ALA A 297 14.36 8.04 -4.82
N ARG A 298 13.16 7.79 -4.27
CA ARG A 298 12.61 6.43 -4.05
C ARG A 298 12.46 5.67 -5.35
N LEU A 299 11.86 6.31 -6.35
CA LEU A 299 11.62 5.73 -7.67
C LEU A 299 12.95 5.37 -8.35
N ALA A 300 13.96 6.24 -8.27
CA ALA A 300 15.29 5.99 -8.78
C ALA A 300 15.97 4.81 -8.07
N ALA A 301 15.90 4.76 -6.74
CA ALA A 301 16.45 3.66 -5.95
C ALA A 301 15.79 2.32 -6.31
N PHE A 302 14.45 2.28 -6.41
CA PHE A 302 13.75 1.04 -6.77
C PHE A 302 14.03 0.61 -8.21
N GLY A 303 14.03 1.55 -9.16
CA GLY A 303 14.40 1.28 -10.55
C GLY A 303 15.83 0.75 -10.68
N HIS A 304 16.77 1.27 -9.90
CA HIS A 304 18.15 0.76 -9.89
C HIS A 304 18.22 -0.70 -9.42
N VAL A 305 17.50 -1.06 -8.36
CA VAL A 305 17.43 -2.43 -7.85
C VAL A 305 16.80 -3.37 -8.87
N LEU A 306 15.71 -2.99 -9.51
CA LEU A 306 15.08 -3.82 -10.55
C LEU A 306 16.04 -4.08 -11.71
N LEU A 307 16.80 -3.07 -12.15
CA LEU A 307 17.82 -3.24 -13.18
C LEU A 307 18.92 -4.19 -12.74
N GLU A 308 19.44 -4.04 -11.52
CA GLU A 308 20.50 -4.91 -10.97
C GLU A 308 20.03 -6.36 -10.85
N VAL A 309 18.84 -6.58 -10.29
CA VAL A 309 18.25 -7.92 -10.16
C VAL A 309 18.00 -8.54 -11.54
N THR A 310 17.54 -7.75 -12.52
CA THR A 310 17.37 -8.23 -13.90
C THR A 310 18.71 -8.66 -14.50
N GLN A 311 19.76 -7.84 -14.34
CA GLN A 311 21.10 -8.18 -14.84
C GLN A 311 21.66 -9.45 -14.18
N SER A 312 21.48 -9.62 -12.87
CA SER A 312 21.87 -10.85 -12.17
C SER A 312 21.12 -12.05 -12.71
N ALA A 313 19.79 -11.95 -12.86
CA ALA A 313 18.95 -13.01 -13.40
C ALA A 313 19.35 -13.42 -14.83
N ILE A 314 19.69 -12.45 -15.69
CA ILE A 314 20.20 -12.73 -17.04
C ILE A 314 21.53 -13.49 -16.99
N LYS A 315 22.46 -13.07 -16.12
CA LYS A 315 23.76 -13.76 -15.94
C LYS A 315 23.59 -15.18 -15.42
N GLU A 316 22.64 -15.38 -14.51
CA GLU A 316 22.27 -16.67 -13.93
C GLU A 316 21.41 -17.53 -14.87
N LYS A 317 20.96 -16.98 -16.01
CA LYS A 317 20.01 -17.59 -16.95
C LYS A 317 18.66 -17.94 -16.30
N ASP A 318 18.26 -17.19 -15.29
CA ASP A 318 16.94 -17.28 -14.67
C ASP A 318 15.95 -16.39 -15.44
N GLU A 319 15.40 -16.95 -16.53
CA GLU A 319 14.46 -16.22 -17.38
C GLU A 319 13.19 -15.79 -16.65
N ALA A 320 12.68 -16.62 -15.73
CA ALA A 320 11.46 -16.31 -14.99
C ALA A 320 11.66 -15.08 -14.09
N ARG A 321 12.79 -15.03 -13.37
CA ARG A 321 13.14 -13.87 -12.55
C ARG A 321 13.42 -12.63 -13.38
N ALA A 322 14.13 -12.77 -14.50
CA ALA A 322 14.38 -11.64 -15.42
C ALA A 322 13.07 -11.09 -16.02
N ALA A 323 12.13 -11.96 -16.40
CA ALA A 323 10.82 -11.56 -16.91
C ALA A 323 10.00 -10.86 -15.84
N ALA A 324 9.97 -11.40 -14.62
CA ALA A 324 9.28 -10.81 -13.48
C ALA A 324 9.80 -9.39 -13.16
N THR A 325 11.12 -9.21 -13.12
CA THR A 325 11.71 -7.90 -12.83
C THR A 325 11.57 -6.91 -13.98
N LEU A 326 11.60 -7.36 -15.24
CA LEU A 326 11.27 -6.51 -16.39
C LEU A 326 9.80 -6.09 -16.40
N ALA A 327 8.87 -7.00 -16.07
CA ALA A 327 7.46 -6.65 -15.91
C ALA A 327 7.25 -5.66 -14.75
N ALA A 328 7.92 -5.85 -13.62
CA ALA A 328 7.90 -4.85 -12.55
C ALA A 328 8.46 -3.50 -13.01
N LEU A 329 9.56 -3.50 -13.77
CA LEU A 329 10.17 -2.29 -14.32
C LEU A 329 9.27 -1.61 -15.36
N SER A 330 8.45 -2.36 -16.12
CA SER A 330 7.47 -1.77 -17.05
C SER A 330 6.26 -1.20 -16.31
N ALA A 331 5.95 -1.68 -15.11
CA ALA A 331 4.94 -1.07 -14.25
C ALA A 331 5.46 0.19 -13.53
N LEU A 332 6.78 0.26 -13.31
CA LEU A 332 7.48 1.38 -12.69
C LEU A 332 7.63 2.54 -13.69
N ASP A 333 7.32 3.76 -13.26
CA ASP A 333 7.64 4.95 -14.05
C ASP A 333 9.16 5.14 -14.07
N ALA A 334 9.79 5.05 -15.25
CA ALA A 334 11.25 5.08 -15.31
C ALA A 334 11.81 6.51 -15.12
N THR A 335 12.80 6.64 -14.24
CA THR A 335 13.59 7.87 -14.09
C THR A 335 14.63 8.01 -15.20
N ASP A 336 15.13 9.23 -15.42
CA ASP A 336 16.22 9.51 -16.38
C ASP A 336 17.45 8.63 -16.18
N GLU A 337 17.78 8.35 -14.92
CA GLU A 337 18.89 7.48 -14.57
C GLU A 337 18.62 6.02 -14.94
N THR A 338 17.41 5.54 -14.69
CA THR A 338 16.95 4.21 -15.11
C THR A 338 17.05 4.08 -16.63
N ARG A 339 16.62 5.12 -17.36
CA ARG A 339 16.68 5.17 -18.84
C ARG A 339 18.09 5.04 -19.39
N LYS A 340 19.06 5.75 -18.79
CA LYS A 340 20.47 5.67 -19.21
C LYS A 340 21.05 4.25 -19.08
N LYS A 341 20.55 3.47 -18.10
CA LYS A 341 21.02 2.11 -17.82
C LYS A 341 20.33 1.03 -18.67
N LEU A 342 19.20 1.33 -19.33
CA LEU A 342 18.49 0.36 -20.20
C LEU A 342 19.35 -0.11 -21.38
N GLY A 343 20.21 0.76 -21.94
CA GLY A 343 21.10 0.37 -23.04
C GLY A 343 22.08 -0.74 -22.66
N ALA A 344 22.63 -0.71 -21.44
CA ALA A 344 23.49 -1.76 -20.93
C ALA A 344 22.73 -3.08 -20.72
N LEU A 345 21.46 -3.00 -20.30
CA LEU A 345 20.59 -4.17 -20.16
C LEU A 345 20.28 -4.81 -21.52
N LYS A 346 20.06 -3.99 -22.56
CA LYS A 346 19.86 -4.44 -23.95
C LYS A 346 21.06 -5.22 -24.45
N GLN A 347 22.27 -4.69 -24.23
CA GLN A 347 23.51 -5.38 -24.59
C GLN A 347 23.65 -6.71 -23.83
N ALA A 348 23.37 -6.73 -22.52
CA ALA A 348 23.44 -7.96 -21.72
C ALA A 348 22.47 -9.04 -22.23
N LEU A 349 21.24 -8.68 -22.63
CA LEU A 349 20.29 -9.63 -23.24
C LEU A 349 20.80 -10.19 -24.57
N GLN A 350 21.44 -9.35 -25.41
CA GLN A 350 22.01 -9.79 -26.70
C GLN A 350 23.18 -10.75 -26.50
N GLU A 351 24.11 -10.41 -25.61
CA GLU A 351 25.26 -11.25 -25.28
C GLU A 351 24.84 -12.60 -24.68
N ALA A 352 23.79 -12.60 -23.86
CA ALA A 352 23.22 -13.80 -23.27
C ALA A 352 22.36 -14.62 -24.25
N GLN A 353 22.10 -14.12 -25.47
CA GLN A 353 21.16 -14.71 -26.44
C GLN A 353 19.78 -14.96 -25.81
N ALA A 354 19.28 -13.97 -25.08
CA ALA A 354 18.03 -14.05 -24.34
C ALA A 354 16.81 -14.34 -25.22
N SER A 355 15.77 -14.91 -24.62
CA SER A 355 14.52 -15.24 -25.30
C SER A 355 13.79 -14.00 -25.85
N ALA A 356 12.98 -14.21 -26.89
CA ALA A 356 12.18 -13.14 -27.51
C ALA A 356 11.23 -12.45 -26.51
N VAL A 357 10.79 -13.17 -25.46
CA VAL A 357 9.97 -12.62 -24.37
C VAL A 357 10.72 -11.52 -23.63
N LEU A 358 11.97 -11.77 -23.20
CA LEU A 358 12.76 -10.79 -22.46
C LEU A 358 13.09 -9.56 -23.31
N VAL A 359 13.37 -9.76 -24.60
CA VAL A 359 13.59 -8.66 -25.55
C VAL A 359 12.33 -7.80 -25.69
N THR A 360 11.15 -8.44 -25.84
CA THR A 360 9.86 -7.74 -25.95
C THR A 360 9.52 -6.97 -24.68
N LEU A 361 9.77 -7.54 -23.49
CA LEU A 361 9.57 -6.84 -22.22
C LEU A 361 10.51 -5.65 -22.08
N LEU A 362 11.77 -5.76 -22.50
CA LEU A 362 12.70 -4.62 -22.48
C LEU A 362 12.25 -3.50 -23.43
N ASP A 363 11.82 -3.83 -24.64
CA ASP A 363 11.30 -2.84 -25.58
C ASP A 363 10.04 -2.15 -25.03
N LEU A 364 9.18 -2.89 -24.32
CA LEU A 364 8.03 -2.31 -23.59
C LEU A 364 8.49 -1.36 -22.47
N VAL A 365 9.50 -1.72 -21.68
CA VAL A 365 10.10 -0.84 -20.66
C VAL A 365 10.64 0.44 -21.31
N GLU A 366 11.41 0.33 -22.40
CA GLU A 366 11.94 1.48 -23.13
C GLU A 366 10.83 2.39 -23.67
N GLN A 367 9.74 1.81 -24.18
CA GLN A 367 8.58 2.57 -24.65
C GLN A 367 7.90 3.32 -23.51
N ARG A 368 7.63 2.64 -22.39
CA ARG A 368 6.98 3.24 -21.23
C ARG A 368 7.83 4.31 -20.57
N ALA A 369 9.14 4.12 -20.55
CA ALA A 369 10.08 5.12 -20.04
C ALA A 369 10.06 6.45 -20.84
N ARG A 370 9.53 6.45 -22.07
CA ARG A 370 9.34 7.69 -22.86
C ARG A 370 8.04 8.40 -22.53
N THR A 371 7.06 7.68 -22.00
CA THR A 371 5.78 8.23 -21.56
C THR A 371 5.86 8.48 -20.06
N HIS A 372 6.07 9.74 -19.63
CA HIS A 372 6.05 10.07 -18.21
C HIS A 372 4.69 9.68 -17.60
N GLY A 373 4.72 8.84 -16.56
CA GLY A 373 3.55 8.58 -15.74
C GLY A 373 3.22 9.78 -14.87
N ASN A 374 1.92 10.01 -14.65
CA ASN A 374 1.44 11.12 -13.82
C ASN A 374 1.42 10.76 -12.33
N ASN A 375 1.76 9.52 -11.94
CA ASN A 375 1.62 9.03 -10.56
C ASN A 375 2.71 8.00 -10.19
N PRO A 376 3.90 8.47 -9.73
CA PRO A 376 5.02 7.59 -9.43
C PRO A 376 4.74 6.58 -8.32
N THR A 377 3.93 6.95 -7.31
CA THR A 377 3.55 6.04 -6.21
C THR A 377 2.72 4.87 -6.72
N GLU A 378 1.76 5.11 -7.62
CA GLU A 378 1.00 4.04 -8.26
C GLU A 378 1.89 3.12 -9.10
N GLY A 379 2.90 3.69 -9.77
CA GLY A 379 3.95 2.91 -10.47
C GLY A 379 4.73 2.00 -9.55
N MET A 380 5.17 2.50 -8.39
CA MET A 380 5.86 1.69 -7.40
C MET A 380 4.97 0.58 -6.85
N ILE A 381 3.72 0.89 -6.47
CA ILE A 381 2.76 -0.12 -5.96
C ILE A 381 2.53 -1.21 -7.01
N ALA A 382 2.32 -0.82 -8.27
CA ALA A 382 2.11 -1.78 -9.35
C ALA A 382 3.36 -2.63 -9.63
N ALA A 383 4.57 -2.07 -9.52
CA ALA A 383 5.80 -2.83 -9.65
C ALA A 383 5.96 -3.87 -8.52
N VAL A 384 5.61 -3.52 -7.28
CA VAL A 384 5.62 -4.46 -6.14
C VAL A 384 4.61 -5.59 -6.36
N HIS A 385 3.38 -5.27 -6.78
CA HIS A 385 2.40 -6.30 -7.13
C HIS A 385 2.86 -7.19 -8.28
N ALA A 386 3.56 -6.63 -9.28
CA ALA A 386 4.08 -7.41 -10.37
C ALA A 386 5.16 -8.41 -9.92
N LEU A 387 6.07 -7.98 -9.04
CA LEU A 387 7.03 -8.90 -8.42
C LEU A 387 6.34 -9.97 -7.57
N SER A 388 5.37 -9.57 -6.76
CA SER A 388 4.63 -10.49 -5.89
C SER A 388 3.91 -11.56 -6.69
N ASP A 389 3.14 -11.18 -7.71
CA ASP A 389 2.41 -12.11 -8.57
C ASP A 389 3.37 -13.07 -9.32
N ALA A 390 4.48 -12.54 -9.84
CA ALA A 390 5.42 -13.32 -10.62
C ALA A 390 6.39 -14.20 -9.79
N LEU A 391 6.64 -13.89 -8.51
CA LEU A 391 7.67 -14.55 -7.68
C LEU A 391 7.12 -15.20 -6.40
N SER A 392 5.82 -15.17 -6.12
CA SER A 392 5.24 -15.78 -4.90
C SER A 392 5.04 -17.29 -4.96
N SER A 393 5.51 -17.98 -6.01
CA SER A 393 5.70 -19.44 -5.99
C SER A 393 7.19 -19.80 -5.97
#